data_AF-A0A5B8EKF3-F1
#
_entry.id   AF-A0A5B8EKF3-F1
#
_cell.length_a   1.000
_cell.length_b   1.000
_cell.length_c   1.000
_cell.angle_alpha   90.00
_cell.angle_beta   90.00
_cell.angle_gamma   90.00
#
_symmetry.space_group_name_H-M   'P 1'
#
loop_
_entity.id
_entity.type
_entity.pdbx_description
1 polymer ?
#
loop_
_entity_poly.entity_id
_entity_poly.type
_entity_poly.pdbx_seq_one_letter_code
_entity_poly.pdbx_strand_id
1 'polypeptide(L)'
;MAHHETHERTRIIREVEAVAVVDMTGRLPWKASWAMHFGDREGLLEALRERWERMCVVQGGPDGHQRLRRTHAGMLRILDAHAPGATEPRRLAG
;
A
#
# COMPACT_ATOMS: atom_id res chain seq x y z
N MET A 1 -0.45 -23.80 11.31
CA MET A 1 0.37 -23.17 10.25
C MET A 1 -0.19 -21.81 9.79
N ALA A 2 -1.51 -21.61 9.65
CA ALA A 2 -2.10 -20.35 9.14
C ALA A 2 -1.88 -19.07 10.00
N HIS A 3 -1.70 -19.22 11.32
CA HIS A 3 -1.61 -18.05 12.22
C HIS A 3 -0.28 -17.29 12.10
N HIS A 4 0.83 -18.01 11.83
CA HIS A 4 2.17 -17.43 11.72
C HIS A 4 2.36 -16.67 10.40
N GLU A 5 1.87 -17.24 9.29
CA GLU A 5 1.88 -16.59 7.97
C GLU A 5 1.04 -15.31 7.96
N THR A 6 -0.11 -15.33 8.64
CA THR A 6 -0.97 -14.14 8.82
C THR A 6 -0.28 -13.05 9.65
N HIS A 7 0.46 -13.43 10.70
CA HIS A 7 1.20 -12.50 11.53
C HIS A 7 2.34 -11.82 10.77
N GLU A 8 3.14 -12.56 10.01
CA GLU A 8 4.24 -11.99 9.23
C GLU A 8 3.75 -11.09 8.09
N ARG A 9 2.69 -11.49 7.36
CA ARG A 9 2.05 -10.61 6.36
C ARG A 9 1.60 -9.29 7.01
N THR A 10 0.97 -9.36 8.18
CA THR A 10 0.52 -8.17 8.92
C THR A 10 1.69 -7.30 9.36
N ARG A 11 2.78 -7.90 9.84
CA ARG A 11 4.00 -7.20 10.26
C ARG A 11 4.62 -6.44 9.09
N ILE A 12 4.77 -7.11 7.94
CA ILE A 12 5.34 -6.49 6.73
C ILE A 12 4.48 -5.30 6.28
N ILE A 13 3.16 -5.44 6.26
CA ILE A 13 2.28 -4.34 5.91
C ILE A 13 2.46 -3.14 6.86
N ARG A 14 2.53 -3.38 8.18
CA ARG A 14 2.79 -2.31 9.16
C ARG A 14 4.17 -1.65 8.97
N GLU A 15 5.17 -2.42 8.56
CA GLU A 15 6.50 -1.88 8.24
C GLU A 15 6.43 -0.94 7.03
N VAL A 16 5.71 -1.33 5.98
CA VAL A 16 5.47 -0.46 4.81
C VAL A 16 4.72 0.81 5.22
N GLU A 17 3.69 0.71 6.05
CA GLU A 17 2.96 1.87 6.57
C GLU A 17 3.87 2.81 7.35
N ALA A 18 4.73 2.28 8.22
CA ALA A 18 5.67 3.09 9.01
C ALA A 18 6.68 3.84 8.12
N VAL A 19 7.19 3.17 7.07
CA VAL A 19 8.06 3.83 6.09
C VAL A 19 7.29 4.89 5.31
N ALA A 20 6.05 4.60 4.90
CA ALA A 20 5.24 5.54 4.13
C ALA A 20 4.86 6.80 4.93
N VAL A 21 4.80 6.74 6.26
CA VAL A 21 4.59 7.93 7.11
C VAL A 21 5.74 8.93 6.96
N VAL A 22 6.96 8.46 6.73
CA VAL A 22 8.15 9.32 6.61
C VAL A 22 8.55 9.57 5.15
N ASP A 23 8.44 8.56 4.28
CA ASP A 23 8.73 8.67 2.85
C ASP A 23 7.44 8.88 2.05
N MET A 24 7.22 10.14 1.69
CA MET A 24 6.05 10.58 0.96
C MET A 24 6.25 10.59 -0.57
N THR A 25 7.33 9.99 -1.08
CA THR A 25 7.65 9.94 -2.52
C THR A 25 6.76 8.99 -3.33
N GLY A 26 6.04 8.10 -2.66
CA GLY A 26 5.23 7.06 -3.32
C GLY A 26 6.03 5.85 -3.79
N ARG A 27 7.33 5.76 -3.44
CA ARG A 27 8.13 4.56 -3.73
C ARG A 27 7.69 3.40 -2.83
N LEU A 28 7.38 2.26 -3.44
CA LEU A 28 7.15 1.01 -2.70
C LEU A 28 8.47 0.51 -2.08
N PRO A 29 8.58 0.38 -0.75
CA PRO A 29 9.81 -0.08 -0.09
C PRO A 29 9.95 -1.61 -0.15
N TRP A 30 9.82 -2.18 -1.35
CA TRP A 30 9.84 -3.62 -1.59
C TRP A 30 11.16 -4.27 -1.19
N LYS A 31 11.08 -5.42 -0.51
CA LYS A 31 12.22 -6.29 -0.21
C LYS A 31 12.00 -7.66 -0.82
N ALA A 32 13.03 -8.22 -1.46
CA ALA A 32 12.95 -9.54 -2.10
C ALA A 32 12.58 -10.66 -1.11
N SER A 33 12.96 -10.53 0.16
CA SER A 33 12.58 -11.47 1.22
C SER A 33 11.06 -11.54 1.46
N TRP A 34 10.29 -10.52 1.07
CA TRP A 34 8.84 -10.52 1.21
C TRP A 34 8.12 -11.33 0.12
N ALA A 35 8.83 -11.74 -0.93
CA ALA A 35 8.28 -12.57 -2.01
C ALA A 35 7.66 -13.88 -1.49
N MET A 36 8.21 -14.46 -0.42
CA MET A 36 7.63 -15.67 0.18
C MET A 36 6.22 -15.46 0.75
N HIS A 37 5.84 -14.22 1.04
CA HIS A 37 4.54 -13.87 1.62
C HIS A 37 3.59 -13.27 0.61
N PHE A 38 4.09 -12.49 -0.36
CA PHE A 38 3.27 -11.71 -1.30
C PHE A 38 3.45 -12.13 -2.76
N GLY A 39 4.36 -13.06 -3.06
CA GLY A 39 4.76 -13.42 -4.42
C GLY A 39 5.70 -12.39 -5.02
N ASP A 40 5.20 -11.17 -5.23
CA ASP A 40 5.91 -10.07 -5.85
C ASP A 40 5.43 -8.69 -5.35
N ARG A 41 5.88 -7.64 -6.04
CA ARG A 41 5.49 -6.25 -5.74
C ARG A 41 4.00 -6.02 -5.92
N GLU A 42 3.38 -6.61 -6.93
CA GLU A 42 1.96 -6.45 -7.21
C GLU A 42 1.11 -7.10 -6.12
N GLY A 43 1.50 -8.28 -5.64
CA GLY A 43 0.84 -8.93 -4.51
C GLY A 43 0.92 -8.13 -3.21
N LEU A 44 2.00 -7.36 -3.00
CA LEU A 44 2.07 -6.42 -1.87
C LEU A 44 1.18 -5.19 -2.08
N LEU A 45 1.16 -4.63 -3.29
CA LEU A 45 0.28 -3.51 -3.63
C LEU A 45 -1.20 -3.89 -3.44
N GLU A 46 -1.59 -5.09 -3.86
CA GLU A 46 -2.95 -5.59 -3.68
C GLU A 46 -3.29 -5.73 -2.19
N ALA A 47 -2.38 -6.29 -1.39
CA ALA A 47 -2.59 -6.38 0.06
C ALA A 47 -2.73 -5.00 0.73
N LEU A 48 -2.03 -3.97 0.24
CA LEU A 48 -2.18 -2.60 0.71
C LEU A 48 -3.54 -1.99 0.31
N ARG A 49 -4.03 -2.28 -0.91
CA ARG A 49 -5.37 -1.87 -1.37
C ARG A 49 -6.47 -2.50 -0.51
N GLU A 50 -6.43 -3.83 -0.34
CA GLU A 50 -7.37 -4.55 0.52
C GLU A 50 -7.38 -3.99 1.95
N ARG A 51 -6.20 -3.65 2.49
CA ARG A 51 -6.09 -3.05 3.82
C ARG A 51 -6.72 -1.67 3.87
N TRP A 52 -6.48 -0.82 2.88
CA TRP A 52 -7.10 0.49 2.79
C TRP A 52 -8.64 0.40 2.77
N GLU A 53 -9.17 -0.50 1.95
CA GLU A 53 -10.61 -0.72 1.83
C GLU A 53 -11.22 -1.19 3.16
N ARG A 54 -10.59 -2.15 3.84
CA ARG A 54 -11.03 -2.60 5.17
C ARG A 54 -11.05 -1.47 6.19
N MET A 55 -10.04 -0.60 6.19
CA MET A 55 -10.02 0.56 7.08
C MET A 55 -11.13 1.56 6.75
N CYS A 56 -11.44 1.78 5.48
CA CYS A 56 -12.56 2.64 5.07
C CYS A 56 -13.91 2.09 5.56
N VAL A 57 -14.15 0.79 5.36
CA VAL A 57 -15.38 0.12 5.81
C VAL A 57 -15.59 0.26 7.32
N VAL A 58 -14.51 0.17 8.11
CA VAL A 58 -14.58 0.28 9.58
C VAL A 58 -14.88 1.70 10.06
N GLN A 59 -14.38 2.74 9.36
CA GLN A 59 -14.42 4.11 9.87
C GLN A 59 -15.76 4.85 9.69
N GLY A 60 -16.78 4.21 9.09
CA GLY A 60 -18.21 4.49 9.34
C GLY A 60 -18.76 5.91 9.11
N GLY A 61 -18.06 6.80 8.42
CA GLY A 61 -18.54 8.18 8.17
C GLY A 61 -17.53 9.10 7.49
N PRO A 62 -17.95 10.27 6.97
CA PRO A 62 -17.10 11.18 6.21
C PRO A 62 -15.88 11.70 7.00
N ASP A 63 -16.06 12.00 8.28
CA ASP A 63 -14.97 12.49 9.15
C ASP A 63 -13.93 11.39 9.42
N GLY A 64 -14.40 10.14 9.60
CA GLY A 64 -13.55 8.96 9.76
C GLY A 64 -12.68 8.71 8.54
N HIS A 65 -13.26 8.84 7.34
CA HIS A 65 -12.53 8.73 6.08
C HIS A 65 -11.48 9.84 5.92
N GLN A 66 -11.82 11.09 6.22
CA GLN A 66 -10.87 12.20 6.05
C GLN A 66 -9.69 12.07 7.00
N ARG A 67 -9.93 11.67 8.26
CA ARG A 67 -8.86 11.37 9.22
C ARG A 67 -7.99 10.22 8.72
N LEU A 68 -8.60 9.13 8.26
CA LEU A 68 -7.88 7.97 7.75
C LEU A 68 -6.99 8.34 6.54
N ARG A 69 -7.50 9.13 5.59
CA ARG A 69 -6.73 9.61 4.43
C ARG A 69 -5.52 10.44 4.83
N ARG A 70 -5.64 11.29 5.87
CA ARG A 70 -4.51 12.08 6.38
C ARG A 70 -3.45 11.19 7.03
N THR A 71 -3.88 10.25 7.89
CA THR A 71 -2.96 9.33 8.58
C THR A 71 -2.21 8.40 7.63
N HIS A 72 -2.86 7.96 6.55
CA HIS A 72 -2.28 7.02 5.59
C HIS A 72 -1.92 7.66 4.25
N ALA A 73 -1.66 8.97 4.22
CA ALA A 73 -1.40 9.72 3.00
C ALA A 73 -0.20 9.18 2.20
N GLY A 74 0.86 8.72 2.87
CA GLY A 74 2.00 8.10 2.18
C GLY A 74 1.68 6.76 1.54
N MET A 75 0.90 5.91 2.21
CA MET A 75 0.43 4.65 1.63
C MET A 75 -0.44 4.90 0.39
N LEU A 76 -1.32 5.90 0.46
CA LEU A 76 -2.13 6.29 -0.69
C LEU A 76 -1.28 6.79 -1.85
N ARG A 77 -0.16 7.50 -1.60
CA ARG A 77 0.79 7.88 -2.65
C ARG A 77 1.50 6.69 -3.28
N ILE A 78 1.82 5.65 -2.50
CA ILE A 78 2.35 4.40 -3.05
C ILE A 78 1.32 3.77 -3.98
N LEU A 79 0.07 3.64 -3.54
CA LEU A 79 -0.99 3.05 -4.34
C LEU A 79 -1.27 3.85 -5.63
N ASP A 80 -1.22 5.18 -5.56
CA ASP A 80 -1.43 6.09 -6.68
C ASP A 80 -0.28 6.01 -7.71
N ALA A 81 0.98 6.04 -7.25
CA ALA A 81 2.17 5.95 -8.11
C ALA A 81 2.26 4.60 -8.85
N HIS A 82 1.64 3.57 -8.30
CA HIS A 82 1.59 2.21 -8.85
C HIS A 82 0.19 1.82 -9.34
N ALA A 83 -0.70 2.79 -9.55
CA ALA A 83 -1.99 2.51 -10.15
C ALA A 83 -1.81 2.04 -11.60
N PRO A 84 -2.59 1.06 -12.08
CA PRO A 84 -2.54 0.65 -13.48
C PRO A 84 -2.83 1.85 -14.39
N GLY A 85 -1.86 2.23 -15.22
CA GLY A 85 -1.92 3.42 -16.08
C GLY A 85 -1.14 4.65 -15.59
N ALA A 86 -0.55 4.63 -14.39
CA ALA A 86 0.30 5.71 -13.88
C ALA A 86 1.67 5.82 -14.59
N THR A 87 2.01 4.85 -15.45
CA THR A 87 3.22 4.87 -16.28
C THR A 87 2.89 4.63 -17.75
N GLU A 88 2.48 5.69 -18.44
CA GLU A 88 3.01 6.00 -19.76
C GLU A 88 3.24 7.52 -19.85
N PRO A 89 4.48 8.03 -19.65
CA PRO A 89 4.86 9.24 -20.34
C PRO A 89 4.83 8.91 -21.83
N ARG A 90 3.70 9.21 -22.48
CA ARG A 90 3.56 9.19 -23.93
C ARG A 90 4.67 10.08 -24.49
N ARG A 91 5.81 9.47 -24.86
CA ARG A 91 6.76 10.09 -25.77
C ARG A 91 6.01 10.26 -27.08
N LEU A 92 5.37 11.41 -27.22
CA LEU A 92 5.05 11.96 -28.51
C LEU A 92 6.40 12.29 -29.16
N ALA A 93 6.92 11.33 -29.92
CA ALA A 93 7.79 11.64 -31.03
C ALA A 93 6.94 12.41 -32.05
N GLY A 94 7.28 13.68 -32.24
CA GLY A 94 6.74 14.59 -33.24
C GLY A 94 7.73 15.72 -33.41
#